data_AF-S9Q0K2-F1
#
_entry.id   AF-S9Q0K2-F1
#
_cell.length_a   1.000
_cell.length_b   1.000
_cell.length_c   1.000
_cell.angle_alpha   90.00
_cell.angle_beta   90.00
_cell.angle_gamma   90.00
#
_symmetry.space_group_name_H-M   'P 1'
#
loop_
_entity.id
_entity.type
_entity.pdbx_description
1 polymer ?
#
loop_
_entity_poly.entity_id
_entity_poly.type
_entity_poly.pdbx_seq_one_letter_code
_entity_poly.pdbx_strand_id
1 'polypeptide(L)'
;MAGRRLSSNAHIDLQPIRQGILLPFNDRPKEMTSLIECNEQFFRSICDTVGEKKYQKLLHLWKDTSRSEICDANLLLKSQRLLLCLPEDLDPNTDTKTTNDSQGSSGSFQIDHSRYHLWRQFCNVVGYDMPTPTSQEDNKAHETILESPATEENDAVMSSDSNEG
;
A
#
# COMPACT_ATOMS: atom_id res chain seq x y z
N MET A 1 18.31 30.21 -33.31
CA MET A 1 17.40 29.56 -32.34
C MET A 1 17.19 28.12 -32.78
N ALA A 2 17.81 27.16 -32.11
CA ALA A 2 17.71 25.75 -32.47
C ALA A 2 16.47 25.14 -31.81
N GLY A 3 15.46 24.79 -32.62
CA GLY A 3 14.27 24.08 -32.15
C GLY A 3 14.63 22.66 -31.75
N ARG A 4 14.55 22.34 -30.45
CA ARG A 4 14.62 20.96 -29.97
C ARG A 4 13.38 20.22 -30.45
N ARG A 5 13.55 19.34 -31.44
CA ARG A 5 12.55 18.34 -31.82
C ARG A 5 12.46 17.31 -30.69
N LEU A 6 11.32 17.23 -30.03
CA LEU A 6 11.00 16.09 -29.15
C LEU A 6 10.85 14.86 -30.06
N SER A 7 11.71 13.86 -29.87
CA SER A 7 11.63 12.58 -30.56
C SER A 7 10.30 11.91 -30.21
N SER A 8 9.44 11.71 -31.20
CA SER A 8 8.07 11.18 -31.08
C SER A 8 7.98 9.68 -30.73
N ASN A 9 9.09 9.04 -30.34
CA ASN A 9 9.19 7.61 -30.09
C ASN A 9 9.88 7.31 -28.74
N ALA A 10 9.52 8.03 -27.68
CA ALA A 10 9.91 7.64 -26.33
C ALA A 10 9.03 6.46 -25.89
N HIS A 11 9.54 5.23 -26.02
CA HIS A 11 8.93 4.05 -25.39
C HIS A 11 9.12 4.18 -23.88
N ILE A 12 8.03 4.36 -23.14
CA ILE A 12 8.05 4.37 -21.68
C ILE A 12 7.60 2.99 -21.24
N ASP A 13 8.53 2.19 -20.74
CA ASP A 13 8.20 0.91 -20.12
C ASP A 13 7.40 1.18 -18.85
N LEU A 14 6.11 0.85 -18.88
CA LEU A 14 5.26 0.91 -17.71
C LEU A 14 5.68 -0.21 -16.77
N GLN A 15 6.34 0.14 -15.66
CA GLN A 15 6.59 -0.83 -14.61
C GLN A 15 5.29 -1.16 -13.86
N PRO A 16 5.11 -2.42 -13.43
CA PRO A 16 4.03 -2.76 -12.52
C PRO A 16 4.05 -1.85 -11.30
N ILE A 17 2.90 -1.27 -10.95
CA ILE A 17 2.73 -0.46 -9.75
C ILE A 17 3.13 -1.34 -8.56
N ARG A 18 4.00 -0.83 -7.67
CA ARG A 18 4.38 -1.57 -6.46
C ARG A 18 3.12 -1.80 -5.60
N GLN A 19 2.97 -3.02 -5.10
CA GLN A 19 1.92 -3.34 -4.13
C GLN A 19 2.07 -2.48 -2.87
N GLY A 20 0.97 -2.18 -2.19
CA GLY A 20 0.96 -1.34 -0.99
C GLY A 20 1.05 0.16 -1.25
N ILE A 21 0.80 0.61 -2.49
CA ILE A 21 0.70 2.04 -2.80
C ILE A 21 -0.72 2.51 -2.48
N LEU A 22 -0.82 3.55 -1.63
CA LEU A 22 -2.01 4.38 -1.55
C LEU A 22 -1.89 5.47 -2.61
N LEU A 23 -2.93 5.62 -3.45
CA LEU A 23 -3.01 6.78 -4.33
C LEU A 23 -3.08 8.05 -3.45
N PRO A 24 -2.20 9.04 -3.69
CA PRO A 24 -2.10 10.19 -2.81
C PRO A 24 -3.38 11.03 -2.88
N PHE A 25 -4.03 11.21 -1.72
CA PHE A 25 -5.04 12.25 -1.54
C PHE A 25 -4.34 13.61 -1.49
N ASN A 26 -4.67 14.50 -2.43
CA ASN A 26 -4.14 15.87 -2.44
C ASN A 26 -4.87 16.74 -1.42
N ASP A 27 -6.20 16.64 -1.35
CA ASP A 27 -7.05 17.29 -0.36
C ASP A 27 -7.92 16.23 0.33
N ARG A 28 -7.30 15.50 1.26
CA ARG A 28 -7.90 14.33 1.93
C ARG A 28 -9.30 14.61 2.50
N PRO A 29 -9.54 15.66 3.31
CA PRO A 29 -10.88 15.98 3.80
C PRO A 29 -11.95 16.02 2.70
N LYS A 30 -11.67 16.72 1.60
CA LYS A 30 -12.64 16.89 0.50
C LYS A 30 -12.80 15.63 -0.32
N GLU A 31 -11.70 14.99 -0.68
CA GLU A 31 -11.73 13.75 -1.46
C GLU A 31 -12.43 12.64 -0.67
N MET A 32 -12.20 12.56 0.64
CA MET A 32 -12.83 11.56 1.48
C MET A 32 -14.30 11.84 1.76
N THR A 33 -14.69 13.11 1.88
CA THR A 33 -16.10 13.50 1.89
C THR A 33 -16.80 13.07 0.60
N SER A 34 -16.22 13.40 -0.55
CA SER A 34 -16.78 13.05 -1.87
C SER A 34 -16.90 11.52 -2.05
N LEU A 35 -15.88 10.80 -1.59
CA LEU A 35 -15.86 9.35 -1.70
C LEU A 35 -16.86 8.66 -0.76
N ILE A 36 -17.13 9.23 0.43
CA ILE A 36 -18.21 8.77 1.31
C ILE A 36 -19.57 8.98 0.65
N GLU A 37 -19.81 10.15 0.07
CA GLU A 37 -21.05 10.49 -0.61
C GLU A 37 -21.30 9.56 -1.82
N CYS A 38 -20.27 9.28 -2.62
CA CYS A 38 -20.36 8.35 -3.75
C CYS A 38 -20.57 6.88 -3.35
N ASN A 39 -20.23 6.50 -2.10
CA ASN A 39 -20.28 5.12 -1.62
C ASN A 39 -21.14 4.98 -0.34
N GLU A 40 -22.22 5.76 -0.22
CA GLU A 40 -22.97 5.91 1.04
C GLU A 40 -23.39 4.56 1.66
N GLN A 41 -23.85 3.61 0.83
CA GLN A 41 -24.30 2.29 1.30
C GLN A 41 -23.16 1.47 1.94
N PHE A 42 -21.94 1.58 1.40
CA PHE A 42 -20.76 0.93 1.97
C PHE A 42 -20.40 1.53 3.33
N PHE A 43 -20.38 2.85 3.44
CA PHE A 43 -20.09 3.54 4.71
C PHE A 43 -21.17 3.33 5.77
N ARG A 44 -22.44 3.18 5.35
CA ARG A 44 -23.52 2.74 6.24
C ARG A 44 -23.28 1.33 6.77
N SER A 45 -22.86 0.40 5.91
CA SER A 45 -22.51 -0.97 6.31
C SER A 45 -21.35 -1.00 7.31
N ILE A 46 -20.37 -0.11 7.16
CA ILE A 46 -19.30 0.09 8.15
C ILE A 46 -19.92 0.50 9.48
N CYS A 47 -20.75 1.55 9.49
CA CYS A 47 -21.39 2.06 10.70
C CYS A 47 -22.16 0.97 11.46
N ASP A 48 -22.97 0.18 10.73
CA ASP A 48 -23.75 -0.92 11.28
C ASP A 48 -22.86 -2.02 11.91
N THR A 49 -21.67 -2.24 11.34
CA THR A 49 -20.76 -3.33 11.78
C THR A 49 -19.84 -2.94 12.94
N VAL A 50 -19.32 -1.71 12.94
CA VAL A 50 -18.37 -1.23 13.97
C VAL A 50 -19.06 -0.50 15.12
N GLY A 51 -20.30 -0.06 14.90
CA GLY A 51 -21.10 0.73 15.81
C GLY A 51 -20.82 2.23 15.71
N GLU A 52 -21.85 3.03 15.99
CA GLU A 52 -21.87 4.50 15.86
C GLU A 52 -20.64 5.19 16.49
N LYS A 53 -20.29 4.82 17.72
CA LYS A 53 -19.18 5.45 18.45
C LYS A 53 -17.83 5.31 17.72
N LYS A 54 -17.54 4.13 17.15
CA LYS A 54 -16.30 3.90 16.39
C LYS A 54 -16.39 4.52 15.01
N TYR A 55 -17.58 4.50 14.40
CA TYR A 55 -17.82 5.14 13.13
C TYR A 55 -17.59 6.66 13.19
N GLN A 56 -18.00 7.33 14.26
CA GLN A 56 -17.70 8.75 14.47
C GLN A 56 -16.18 9.02 14.58
N LYS A 57 -15.42 8.14 15.23
CA LYS A 57 -13.95 8.24 15.25
C LYS A 57 -13.35 8.07 13.85
N LEU A 58 -13.88 7.14 13.06
CA LEU A 58 -13.48 6.94 11.66
C LEU A 58 -13.79 8.18 10.81
N LEU A 59 -14.98 8.75 10.94
CA LEU A 59 -15.36 9.98 10.24
C LEU A 59 -14.43 11.13 10.58
N HIS A 60 -14.09 11.33 11.85
CA HIS A 60 -13.14 12.35 12.27
C HIS A 60 -11.75 12.13 11.64
N LEU A 61 -11.26 10.89 11.68
CA LEU A 61 -9.98 10.50 11.07
C LEU A 61 -9.97 10.75 9.54
N TRP A 62 -11.09 10.49 8.87
CA TRP A 62 -11.22 10.56 7.42
C TRP A 62 -11.49 11.96 6.89
N LYS A 63 -12.36 12.72 7.57
CA LYS A 63 -12.88 14.01 7.08
C LYS A 63 -12.19 15.21 7.72
N ASP A 64 -11.73 15.09 8.95
CA ASP A 64 -11.26 16.27 9.71
C ASP A 64 -9.74 16.29 9.84
N THR A 65 -9.07 15.14 9.70
CA THR A 65 -7.62 15.06 9.89
C THR A 65 -6.84 15.34 8.62
N SER A 66 -6.04 16.40 8.64
CA SER A 66 -5.19 16.79 7.51
C SER A 66 -3.98 15.86 7.32
N ARG A 67 -3.35 15.93 6.13
CA ARG A 67 -2.11 15.18 5.84
C ARG A 67 -0.92 15.65 6.67
N SER A 68 -0.91 16.92 7.09
CA SER A 68 0.08 17.49 8.01
C SER A 68 0.00 16.90 9.41
N GLU A 69 -1.19 16.51 9.86
CA GLU A 69 -1.39 15.91 11.18
C GLU A 69 -1.09 14.40 11.18
N ILE A 70 -1.59 13.69 10.16
CA ILE A 70 -1.43 12.24 10.04
C ILE A 70 -1.03 11.91 8.60
N CYS A 71 0.11 11.23 8.44
CA CYS A 71 0.53 10.71 7.14
C CYS A 71 -0.37 9.56 6.67
N ASP A 72 -0.39 9.30 5.37
CA ASP A 72 -1.29 8.34 4.74
C ASP A 72 -1.15 6.90 5.28
N ALA A 73 0.08 6.47 5.59
CA ALA A 73 0.33 5.16 6.19
C ALA A 73 -0.32 5.04 7.59
N ASN A 74 -0.21 6.09 8.41
CA ASN A 74 -0.80 6.11 9.75
C ASN A 74 -2.33 6.23 9.69
N LEU A 75 -2.88 6.92 8.68
CA LEU A 75 -4.31 6.97 8.42
C LEU A 75 -4.88 5.57 8.16
N LEU A 76 -4.23 4.81 7.27
CA LEU A 76 -4.62 3.43 6.94
C LEU A 76 -4.50 2.51 8.16
N LEU A 77 -3.40 2.60 8.90
CA LEU A 77 -3.19 1.80 10.12
C LEU A 77 -4.28 2.08 11.17
N LYS A 78 -4.58 3.35 11.45
CA LYS A 78 -5.63 3.73 12.40
C LYS A 78 -7.03 3.30 11.92
N SER A 79 -7.31 3.46 10.63
CA SER A 79 -8.57 3.02 10.02
C SER A 79 -8.75 1.50 10.16
N GLN A 80 -7.69 0.73 9.87
CA GLN A 80 -7.68 -0.72 10.02
C GLN A 80 -7.96 -1.13 11.48
N ARG A 81 -7.28 -0.53 12.45
CA ARG A 81 -7.48 -0.87 13.87
C ARG A 81 -8.91 -0.60 14.32
N LEU A 82 -9.48 0.54 13.92
CA LEU A 82 -10.87 0.89 14.23
C LEU A 82 -11.87 -0.07 13.57
N LEU A 83 -11.69 -0.38 12.28
CA LEU A 83 -12.55 -1.30 11.52
C LEU A 83 -12.49 -2.74 12.06
N LEU A 84 -11.29 -3.22 12.38
CA LEU A 84 -11.08 -4.56 12.94
C LEU A 84 -11.35 -4.61 14.45
N CYS A 85 -11.68 -3.48 15.07
CA CYS A 85 -11.91 -3.34 16.51
C CYS A 85 -10.75 -3.84 17.37
N LEU A 86 -9.52 -3.64 16.88
CA LEU A 86 -8.31 -3.97 17.61
C LEU A 86 -8.12 -3.00 18.79
N PRO A 87 -7.38 -3.41 19.83
CA PRO A 87 -6.99 -2.51 20.91
C PRO A 87 -6.32 -1.26 20.33
N GLU A 88 -6.85 -0.09 20.68
CA GLU A 88 -6.14 1.18 20.53
C GLU A 88 -4.92 1.06 21.45
N ASP A 89 -3.70 1.14 20.90
CA ASP A 89 -2.49 1.04 21.74
C ASP A 89 -2.60 2.07 22.88
N LEU A 90 -2.47 1.58 24.12
CA LEU A 90 -2.43 2.41 25.31
C LEU A 90 -1.29 3.42 25.14
N ASP A 91 -1.65 4.70 25.15
CA ASP A 91 -0.71 5.80 25.15
C ASP A 91 0.30 5.61 26.30
N PRO A 92 1.61 5.50 26.04
CA PRO A 92 2.60 5.23 27.10
C PRO A 92 2.76 6.38 28.09
N ASN A 93 2.10 7.52 27.87
CA ASN A 93 2.10 8.69 28.74
C ASN A 93 0.85 8.85 29.62
N THR A 94 -0.05 7.86 29.65
CA THR A 94 -1.18 7.89 30.57
C THR A 94 -0.71 7.42 31.95
N ASP A 95 -0.45 8.37 32.86
CA ASP A 95 -0.16 8.12 34.26
C ASP A 95 -1.16 7.11 34.84
N THR A 96 -0.64 5.92 35.17
CA THR A 96 -1.37 4.84 35.84
C THR A 96 -1.71 5.25 37.27
N LYS A 97 -2.79 6.00 37.42
CA LYS A 97 -3.48 6.14 38.71
C LYS A 97 -4.98 6.23 38.52
N THR A 98 -5.60 5.12 38.11
CA THR A 98 -7.00 4.85 38.47
C THR A 98 -7.18 3.36 38.64
N THR A 99 -7.35 2.97 39.90
CA THR A 99 -7.78 1.66 40.39
C THR A 99 -9.14 1.31 39.81
N ASN A 100 -9.28 0.13 39.20
CA ASN A 100 -10.32 -0.87 39.49
C ASN A 100 -10.48 -1.88 38.34
N ASP A 101 -10.32 -3.15 38.71
CA ASP A 101 -10.84 -4.38 38.13
C ASP A 101 -11.40 -4.35 36.70
N SER A 102 -10.66 -4.94 35.77
CA SER A 102 -11.23 -5.68 34.64
C SER A 102 -10.25 -6.76 34.19
N GLN A 103 -10.48 -7.94 34.76
CA GLN A 103 -10.19 -9.28 34.25
C GLN A 103 -9.71 -9.31 32.80
N GLY A 104 -8.39 -9.42 32.63
CA GLY A 104 -7.75 -9.67 31.33
C GLY A 104 -8.21 -11.02 30.79
N SER A 105 -9.21 -10.98 29.92
CA SER A 105 -9.54 -12.12 29.09
C SER A 105 -8.49 -12.20 27.98
N SER A 106 -7.49 -13.06 28.16
CA SER A 106 -6.58 -13.52 27.09
C SER A 106 -7.34 -14.40 26.09
N GLY A 107 -8.48 -13.91 25.60
CA GLY A 107 -9.24 -14.53 24.53
C GLY A 107 -8.46 -14.40 23.23
N SER A 108 -8.31 -15.52 22.53
CA SER A 108 -7.91 -15.51 21.12
C SER A 108 -8.75 -14.45 20.39
N PHE A 109 -8.10 -13.36 19.97
CA PHE A 109 -8.75 -12.33 19.16
C PHE A 109 -9.01 -12.92 17.76
N GLN A 110 -10.12 -13.64 17.62
CA GLN A 110 -10.63 -13.96 16.30
C GLN A 110 -11.19 -12.67 15.70
N ILE A 111 -10.48 -12.16 14.69
CA ILE A 111 -10.98 -11.07 13.87
C ILE A 111 -12.20 -11.60 13.10
N ASP A 112 -13.34 -10.93 13.28
CA ASP A 112 -14.55 -11.22 12.53
C ASP A 112 -14.28 -11.08 11.02
N HIS A 113 -14.63 -12.14 10.28
CA HIS A 113 -14.45 -12.21 8.84
C HIS A 113 -15.15 -11.05 8.12
N SER A 114 -16.31 -10.63 8.61
CA SER A 114 -17.10 -9.51 8.07
C SER A 114 -16.31 -8.20 8.14
N ARG A 115 -15.60 -7.97 9.26
CA ARG A 115 -14.78 -6.77 9.46
C ARG A 115 -13.54 -6.79 8.57
N TYR A 116 -12.94 -7.96 8.39
CA TYR A 116 -11.83 -8.11 7.45
C TYR A 116 -12.26 -7.84 6.00
N HIS A 117 -13.45 -8.29 5.61
CA HIS A 117 -14.02 -7.98 4.31
C HIS A 117 -14.24 -6.47 4.14
N LEU A 118 -14.82 -5.79 5.13
CA LEU A 118 -14.99 -4.33 5.11
C LEU A 118 -13.65 -3.60 5.01
N TRP A 119 -12.61 -4.06 5.72
CA TRP A 119 -11.27 -3.50 5.59
C TRP A 119 -10.73 -3.64 4.16
N ARG A 120 -10.84 -4.83 3.57
CA ARG A 120 -10.41 -5.06 2.17
C ARG A 120 -11.16 -4.17 1.19
N GLN A 121 -12.47 -4.05 1.36
CA GLN A 121 -13.30 -3.19 0.51
C GLN A 121 -12.95 -1.71 0.71
N PHE A 122 -12.68 -1.28 1.94
CA PHE A 122 -12.21 0.06 2.23
C PHE A 122 -10.90 0.36 1.48
N CYS A 123 -9.93 -0.56 1.54
CA CYS A 123 -8.67 -0.44 0.80
C CYS A 123 -8.91 -0.24 -0.71
N ASN A 124 -9.78 -1.04 -1.31
CA ASN A 124 -10.12 -0.91 -2.73
C ASN A 124 -10.73 0.46 -3.05
N VAL A 125 -11.64 0.93 -2.19
CA VAL A 125 -12.32 2.21 -2.35
C VAL A 125 -11.34 3.38 -2.29
N VAL A 126 -10.39 3.36 -1.35
CA VAL A 126 -9.37 4.40 -1.21
C VAL A 126 -8.17 4.23 -2.15
N GLY A 127 -8.20 3.24 -3.05
CA GLY A 127 -7.12 2.96 -3.98
C GLY A 127 -5.83 2.49 -3.29
N TYR A 128 -5.95 1.76 -2.19
CA TYR A 128 -4.85 1.07 -1.51
C TYR A 128 -4.75 -0.38 -2.01
N ASP A 129 -3.68 -0.69 -2.73
CA ASP A 129 -3.40 -2.05 -3.16
C ASP A 129 -2.86 -2.88 -1.98
N MET A 130 -3.74 -3.58 -1.25
CA MET A 130 -3.32 -4.51 -0.20
C MET A 130 -2.44 -5.59 -0.83
N PRO A 131 -1.26 -5.92 -0.26
CA PRO A 131 -0.46 -7.03 -0.77
C PRO A 131 -1.33 -8.28 -0.80
N THR A 132 -1.54 -8.83 -1.99
CA THR A 132 -2.13 -10.16 -2.14
C THR A 132 -1.33 -11.09 -1.25
N PRO A 133 -1.94 -11.85 -0.32
CA PRO A 133 -1.21 -12.90 0.37
C PRO A 133 -0.72 -13.85 -0.72
N THR A 134 0.55 -13.72 -1.09
CA THR A 134 1.22 -14.67 -1.95
C THR A 134 1.18 -15.98 -1.19
N SER A 135 0.49 -16.98 -1.75
CA SER A 135 0.62 -18.35 -1.31
C SER A 135 2.12 -18.62 -1.16
N GLN A 136 2.55 -18.88 0.06
CA GLN A 136 3.96 -19.06 0.42
C GLN A 136 4.42 -20.43 -0.08
N GLU A 137 4.36 -20.66 -1.38
CA GLU A 137 4.84 -21.85 -2.09
C GLU A 137 5.23 -21.42 -3.51
N ASP A 138 6.30 -20.64 -3.65
CA ASP A 138 7.14 -20.61 -4.88
C ASP A 138 8.45 -19.82 -4.67
N ASN A 139 9.00 -19.83 -3.45
CA ASN A 139 10.39 -19.46 -3.22
C ASN A 139 11.27 -20.71 -3.30
N LYS A 140 11.43 -21.26 -4.50
CA LYS A 140 12.60 -22.08 -4.81
C LYS A 140 12.94 -21.97 -6.29
N ALA A 141 14.15 -21.47 -6.56
CA ALA A 141 14.84 -21.39 -7.84
C ALA A 141 14.49 -20.20 -8.74
N HIS A 142 15.24 -19.10 -8.58
CA HIS A 142 16.18 -18.66 -9.62
C HIS A 142 17.17 -17.63 -9.04
N GLU A 143 17.99 -18.05 -8.07
CA GLU A 143 19.37 -17.58 -8.06
C GLU A 143 20.08 -18.36 -9.17
N THR A 144 20.12 -17.79 -10.36
CA THR A 144 21.12 -18.19 -11.35
C THR A 144 22.02 -16.98 -11.54
N ILE A 145 23.10 -17.03 -10.78
CA ILE A 145 24.35 -16.32 -11.04
C ILE A 145 24.64 -16.51 -12.53
N LEU A 146 24.50 -15.46 -13.34
CA LEU A 146 25.06 -15.47 -14.68
C LEU A 146 26.40 -14.75 -14.61
N GLU A 147 27.39 -15.61 -14.42
CA GLU A 147 28.82 -15.44 -14.65
C GLU A 147 29.14 -14.43 -15.77
N SER A 148 30.05 -13.51 -15.47
CA SER A 148 30.75 -12.70 -16.47
C SER A 148 31.40 -13.60 -17.52
N PRO A 149 31.20 -13.40 -18.83
CA PRO A 149 32.09 -13.99 -19.80
C PRO A 149 33.30 -13.05 -19.99
N ALA A 150 34.44 -13.47 -19.44
CA ALA A 150 35.73 -13.12 -20.01
C ALA A 150 35.72 -13.56 -21.48
N THR A 151 36.07 -12.67 -22.40
CA THR A 151 36.31 -13.05 -23.80
C THR A 151 37.80 -12.83 -24.07
N GLU A 152 38.56 -13.91 -23.88
CA GLU A 152 39.87 -14.10 -24.50
C GLU A 152 39.69 -14.19 -26.02
N GLU A 153 40.51 -13.40 -26.70
CA GLU A 153 41.29 -13.73 -27.89
C GLU A 153 40.95 -15.05 -28.60
N ASN A 154 40.53 -14.97 -29.86
CA ASN A 154 41.08 -15.86 -30.88
C ASN A 154 40.93 -15.32 -32.31
N ASP A 155 42.07 -15.44 -33.00
CA ASP A 155 42.32 -15.40 -34.43
C ASP A 155 41.16 -15.81 -35.35
N ALA A 156 40.97 -15.03 -36.41
CA ALA A 156 40.58 -15.54 -37.72
C ALA A 156 41.02 -14.59 -38.84
N VAL A 157 42.23 -14.85 -39.34
CA VAL A 157 42.67 -14.97 -40.74
C VAL A 157 41.72 -14.50 -41.87
N MET A 158 42.35 -13.94 -42.92
CA MET A 158 41.94 -13.77 -44.35
C MET A 158 41.85 -12.29 -44.75
N SER A 159 42.55 -11.74 -45.74
CA SER A 159 43.17 -12.34 -46.94
C SER A 159 44.34 -11.50 -47.43
N SER A 160 45.31 -12.19 -48.04
CA SER A 160 46.28 -11.63 -48.98
C SER A 160 45.58 -10.97 -50.16
N ASP A 161 46.11 -9.84 -50.63
CA ASP A 161 46.16 -9.60 -52.09
C ASP A 161 47.43 -8.83 -52.49
N SER A 162 48.31 -9.60 -53.12
CA SER A 162 49.14 -9.36 -54.30
C SER A 162 49.74 -7.96 -54.58
N ASN A 163 51.07 -8.00 -54.55
CA ASN A 163 52.08 -7.18 -55.22
C ASN A 163 51.88 -7.07 -56.76
N GLU A 164 52.15 -5.91 -57.36
CA GLU A 164 53.03 -5.68 -58.55
C GLU A 164 52.74 -4.30 -59.21
N GLY A 165 53.81 -3.50 -59.41
CA GLY A 165 53.81 -2.29 -60.26
C GLY A 165 54.60 -1.10 -59.72
#